data_AF-A0A8I1KNX6-F1
#
_entry.id   AF-A0A8I1KNX6-F1
#
_cell.length_a   1.000
_cell.length_b   1.000
_cell.length_c   1.000
_cell.angle_alpha   90.00
_cell.angle_beta   90.00
_cell.angle_gamma   90.00
#
_symmetry.space_group_name_H-M   'P 1'
#
loop_
_entity.id
_entity.type
_entity.pdbx_description
1 polymer ?
#
loop_
_entity_poly.entity_id
_entity_poly.type
_entity_poly.pdbx_seq_one_letter_code
_entity_poly.pdbx_strand_id
1 'polypeptide(L)'
;MRNELKGKEQQFLTDVLKELKQYDISIEERENIKRQLLEHFQECREDGEDSINNLGTPQLFVQDFLEINEIDIRVKMKQFQNVNGKSNALLLSGIFIAFITYLTSQTTLSIFLTESFHSTHSKNSFNYNLLYRIAENQWWNYVLIMISFTLSVLVFISLVIYKKRKLSKV
;
A
#
# COMPACT_ATOMS: atom_id res chain seq x y z
N MET A 1 -9.18 40.92 6.78
CA MET A 1 -7.71 41.00 6.89
C MET A 1 -7.13 39.66 6.49
N ARG A 2 -6.03 39.64 5.72
CA ARG A 2 -5.44 38.41 5.18
C ARG A 2 -4.54 37.82 6.27
N ASN A 3 -4.79 36.57 6.69
CA ASN A 3 -3.97 35.85 7.66
C ASN A 3 -2.60 35.51 7.05
N GLU A 4 -1.69 36.47 7.05
CA GLU A 4 -0.29 36.20 6.76
C GLU A 4 0.32 35.51 7.98
N LEU A 5 0.33 34.17 7.97
CA LEU A 5 1.14 33.40 8.91
C LEU A 5 2.62 33.70 8.64
N LYS A 6 3.39 33.96 9.70
CA LYS A 6 4.85 33.99 9.56
C LYS A 6 5.33 32.58 9.22
N GLY A 7 6.41 32.44 8.45
CA GLY A 7 6.89 31.14 7.97
C GLY A 7 7.08 30.08 9.07
N LYS A 8 7.43 30.50 10.30
CA LYS A 8 7.54 29.61 11.47
C LYS A 8 6.20 29.07 11.97
N GLU A 9 5.16 29.90 12.01
CA GLU A 9 3.79 29.51 12.42
C GLU A 9 3.18 28.55 11.41
N GLN A 10 3.40 28.82 10.12
CA GLN A 10 2.93 27.95 9.04
C GLN A 10 3.64 26.59 9.07
N GLN A 11 4.94 26.58 9.37
CA GLN A 11 5.71 25.34 9.53
C GLN A 11 5.20 24.54 10.73
N PHE A 12 5.01 25.18 11.89
CA PHE A 12 4.44 24.55 13.08
C PHE A 12 3.07 23.92 12.80
N LEU A 13 2.16 24.68 12.19
CA LEU A 13 0.83 24.19 11.84
C LEU A 13 0.87 23.00 10.88
N THR A 14 1.78 23.04 9.90
CA THR A 14 1.96 21.94 8.94
C THR A 14 2.46 20.68 9.62
N ASP A 15 3.41 20.81 10.55
CA ASP A 15 3.99 19.69 11.29
C ASP A 15 2.96 19.07 12.23
N VAL A 16 2.19 19.89 12.97
CA VAL A 16 1.07 19.42 13.82
C VAL A 16 0.04 18.65 12.99
N LEU A 17 -0.42 19.20 11.87
CA LEU A 17 -1.44 18.54 11.04
C LEU A 17 -0.93 17.24 10.41
N LYS A 18 0.35 17.18 10.05
CA LYS A 18 1.00 15.97 9.53
C LYS A 18 1.06 14.89 10.59
N GLU A 19 1.36 15.26 11.83
CA GLU A 19 1.44 14.34 12.96
C GLU A 19 0.06 13.85 13.39
N LEU A 20 -0.93 14.74 13.52
CA LEU A 20 -2.34 14.36 13.75
C LEU A 20 -2.89 13.40 12.68
N LYS A 21 -2.45 13.58 11.42
CA LYS A 21 -2.80 12.66 10.31
C LYS A 21 -2.22 11.26 10.52
N GLN A 22 -1.03 11.13 11.14
CA GLN A 22 -0.45 9.81 11.43
C GLN A 22 -1.27 9.03 12.46
N TYR A 23 -2.00 9.73 13.34
CA TYR A 23 -2.87 9.13 14.35
C TYR A 23 -4.32 8.88 13.88
N ASP A 24 -4.60 9.05 12.58
CA ASP A 24 -5.93 8.89 11.97
C ASP A 24 -7.04 9.63 12.74
N ILE A 25 -6.73 10.87 13.12
CA ILE A 25 -7.70 11.81 13.69
C ILE A 25 -8.63 12.25 12.56
N SER A 26 -9.91 12.47 12.87
CA SER A 26 -10.88 12.84 11.84
C SER A 26 -10.49 14.15 11.14
N ILE A 27 -10.95 14.34 9.91
CA ILE A 27 -10.69 15.58 9.16
C ILE A 27 -11.33 16.76 9.89
N GLU A 28 -12.50 16.54 10.49
CA GLU A 28 -13.25 17.55 11.24
C GLU A 28 -12.48 18.02 12.50
N GLU A 29 -11.96 17.08 13.30
CA GLU A 29 -11.11 17.41 14.45
C GLU A 29 -9.82 18.13 14.01
N ARG A 30 -9.18 17.69 12.92
CA ARG A 30 -7.98 18.35 12.40
C ARG A 30 -8.24 19.78 11.94
N GLU A 31 -9.37 20.05 11.29
CA GLU A 31 -9.76 21.42 10.92
C GLU A 31 -10.14 22.25 12.15
N ASN A 32 -10.73 21.64 13.18
CA ASN A 32 -10.99 22.33 14.45
C ASN A 32 -9.69 22.76 15.16
N ILE A 33 -8.72 21.85 15.27
CA ILE A 33 -7.41 22.13 15.88
C ILE A 33 -6.66 23.22 15.09
N LYS A 34 -6.70 23.14 13.76
CA LYS A 34 -6.14 24.16 12.88
C LYS A 34 -6.74 25.53 13.14
N ARG A 35 -8.07 25.61 13.30
CA ARG A 35 -8.75 26.87 13.63
C ARG A 35 -8.30 27.40 14.99
N GLN A 36 -8.24 26.55 16.02
CA GLN A 36 -7.77 26.94 17.35
C GLN A 36 -6.33 27.47 17.33
N LEU A 37 -5.43 26.82 16.60
CA LEU A 37 -4.05 27.30 16.43
C LEU A 37 -3.99 28.63 15.69
N LEU A 38 -4.82 28.83 14.67
CA LEU A 38 -4.88 30.09 13.94
C LEU A 38 -5.41 31.23 14.82
N GLU A 39 -6.41 30.98 15.65
CA GLU A 39 -6.95 31.94 16.62
C GLU A 39 -5.87 32.31 17.65
N HIS A 40 -5.17 31.32 18.21
CA HIS A 40 -4.07 31.55 19.14
C HIS A 40 -2.93 32.39 18.52
N PHE A 41 -2.54 32.09 17.28
CA PHE A 41 -1.50 32.86 16.58
C PHE A 41 -1.91 34.32 16.32
N GLN A 42 -3.20 34.56 16.13
CA GLN A 42 -3.73 35.92 15.99
C GLN A 42 -3.73 36.64 17.33
N GLU A 43 -4.22 36.01 18.39
CA GLU A 43 -4.27 36.57 19.75
C GLU A 43 -2.87 36.96 20.26
N CYS A 44 -1.90 36.04 20.19
CA CYS A 44 -0.52 36.36 20.57
C CYS A 44 0.08 37.50 19.73
N ARG A 45 -0.34 37.65 18.48
CA ARG A 45 0.13 38.75 17.61
C ARG A 45 -0.47 40.09 18.01
N GLU A 46 -1.72 40.12 18.46
CA GLU A 46 -2.39 41.32 18.99
C GLU A 46 -1.75 41.76 20.30
N ASP A 47 -1.34 40.81 21.15
CA ASP A 47 -0.69 41.07 22.43
C ASP A 47 0.84 41.29 22.34
N GLY A 48 1.43 41.08 21.16
CA GLY A 48 2.87 41.22 20.93
C GLY A 48 3.72 40.09 21.52
N GLU A 49 3.10 38.96 21.84
CA GLU A 49 3.71 37.77 22.42
C GLU A 49 4.20 36.78 21.33
N ASP A 50 5.10 35.86 21.71
CA ASP A 50 5.57 34.80 20.82
C ASP A 50 4.55 33.65 20.77
N SER A 51 3.91 33.52 19.62
CA SER A 51 2.81 32.59 19.32
C SER A 51 3.18 31.10 19.39
N ILE A 52 4.47 30.75 19.39
CA ILE A 52 4.92 29.34 19.42
C ILE A 52 5.49 28.97 20.80
N ASN A 53 6.03 29.95 21.53
CA ASN A 53 6.77 29.70 22.76
C ASN A 53 5.90 29.02 23.85
N ASN A 54 4.60 29.32 23.86
CA ASN A 54 3.64 28.75 24.80
C ASN A 54 3.07 27.39 24.36
N LEU A 55 3.25 27.00 23.08
CA LEU A 55 2.74 25.73 22.52
C LEU A 55 3.78 24.60 22.56
N GLY A 56 5.04 24.92 22.83
CA GLY A 56 6.13 23.95 22.84
C GLY A 56 6.46 23.42 21.44
N THR A 57 6.86 22.16 21.34
CA THR A 57 7.12 21.50 20.04
C THR A 57 5.83 20.92 19.46
N PRO A 58 5.68 20.83 18.11
CA PRO A 58 4.51 20.20 17.47
C PRO A 58 4.16 18.82 18.03
N GLN A 59 5.20 18.02 18.35
CA GLN A 59 5.06 16.66 18.88
C GLN A 59 4.44 16.64 20.27
N LEU A 60 4.95 17.50 21.17
CA LEU A 60 4.40 17.67 22.52
C LEU A 60 2.95 18.16 22.45
N PHE A 61 2.66 19.15 21.60
CA PHE A 61 1.28 19.64 21.42
C PHE A 61 0.32 18.53 20.98
N VAL A 62 0.71 17.71 20.01
CA VAL A 62 -0.12 16.59 19.54
C VAL A 62 -0.26 15.52 20.62
N GLN A 63 0.81 15.23 21.36
CA GLN A 63 0.77 14.28 22.45
C GLN A 63 -0.18 14.73 23.57
N ASP A 64 -0.07 15.99 24.00
CA ASP A 64 -0.94 16.58 25.02
C ASP A 64 -2.40 16.59 24.53
N PHE A 65 -2.64 16.90 23.26
CA PHE A 65 -3.97 16.83 22.67
C PHE A 65 -4.55 15.41 22.69
N LEU A 66 -3.75 14.40 22.35
CA LEU A 66 -4.18 12.99 22.36
C LEU A 66 -4.46 12.50 23.79
N GLU A 67 -3.66 12.96 24.76
CA GLU A 67 -3.82 12.63 26.18
C GLU A 67 -5.09 13.26 26.76
N ILE A 68 -5.33 14.54 26.50
CA ILE A 68 -6.54 15.27 26.93
C ILE A 68 -7.82 14.65 26.34
N ASN A 69 -7.75 14.14 25.11
CA ASN A 69 -8.89 13.50 24.45
C ASN A 69 -9.03 12.00 24.76
N GLU A 70 -8.28 11.46 25.73
CA GLU A 70 -8.28 10.03 26.12
C GLU A 70 -8.06 9.05 24.95
N ILE A 71 -7.41 9.49 23.87
CA ILE A 71 -7.11 8.63 22.73
C ILE A 71 -5.94 7.74 23.14
N ASP A 72 -6.20 6.48 23.51
CA ASP A 72 -5.15 5.52 23.86
C ASP A 72 -4.27 5.23 22.62
N ILE A 73 -3.19 6.02 22.52
CA ILE A 73 -2.18 5.98 21.47
C ILE A 73 -1.61 4.56 21.35
N ARG A 74 -1.51 3.82 22.45
CA ARG A 74 -0.95 2.47 22.52
C ARG A 74 -1.86 1.44 21.85
N VAL A 75 -3.17 1.61 21.96
CA VAL A 75 -4.18 0.77 21.30
C VAL A 75 -4.20 1.03 19.80
N LYS A 76 -4.22 2.30 19.38
CA LYS A 76 -4.14 2.67 17.95
C LYS A 76 -2.83 2.19 17.30
N MET A 77 -1.68 2.38 17.95
CA MET A 77 -0.36 1.96 17.41
C MET A 77 -0.29 0.44 17.18
N LYS A 78 -0.85 -0.37 18.09
CA LYS A 78 -0.97 -1.83 17.92
C LYS A 78 -1.90 -2.20 16.77
N GLN A 79 -2.98 -1.46 16.55
CA GLN A 79 -3.88 -1.66 15.43
C GLN A 79 -3.18 -1.37 14.09
N PHE A 80 -2.40 -0.29 13.99
CA PHE A 80 -1.64 0.04 12.78
C PHE A 80 -0.60 -1.01 12.39
N GLN A 81 0.17 -1.54 13.35
CA GLN A 81 1.14 -2.61 13.07
C GLN A 81 0.45 -3.90 12.60
N ASN A 82 -0.70 -4.25 13.18
CA ASN A 82 -1.41 -5.49 12.86
C ASN A 82 -2.09 -5.44 11.47
N VAL A 83 -2.59 -4.27 11.05
CA VAL A 83 -3.23 -4.09 9.73
C VAL A 83 -2.19 -4.07 8.61
N ASN A 84 -1.08 -3.34 8.76
CA ASN A 84 -0.04 -3.28 7.72
C ASN A 84 0.73 -4.59 7.56
N GLY A 85 1.01 -5.31 8.65
CA GLY A 85 1.70 -6.59 8.59
C GLY A 85 0.89 -7.67 7.86
N LYS A 86 -0.43 -7.72 8.08
CA LYS A 86 -1.32 -8.68 7.41
C LYS A 86 -1.53 -8.37 5.93
N SER A 87 -1.65 -7.09 5.56
CA SER A 87 -1.85 -6.68 4.16
C SER A 87 -0.67 -7.07 3.26
N ASN A 88 0.57 -6.76 3.68
CA ASN A 88 1.75 -7.04 2.87
C ASN A 88 2.05 -8.55 2.74
N ALA A 89 1.84 -9.32 3.81
CA ALA A 89 2.00 -10.78 3.75
C ALA A 89 0.97 -11.43 2.80
N LEU A 90 -0.24 -10.88 2.72
CA LEU A 90 -1.29 -11.37 1.83
C LEU A 90 -0.98 -11.09 0.35
N LEU A 91 -0.48 -9.88 0.03
CA LEU A 91 -0.08 -9.54 -1.33
C LEU A 91 1.09 -10.41 -1.80
N LEU A 92 2.10 -10.57 -0.95
CA LEU A 92 3.27 -11.40 -1.26
C LEU A 92 2.88 -12.88 -1.48
N SER A 93 2.01 -13.42 -0.62
CA SER A 93 1.48 -14.78 -0.77
C SER A 93 0.68 -14.95 -2.07
N GLY A 94 -0.15 -13.97 -2.44
CA GLY A 94 -0.89 -14.01 -3.69
C GLY A 94 0.00 -14.00 -4.93
N ILE A 95 1.03 -13.15 -4.94
CA ILE A 95 2.02 -13.08 -6.04
C ILE A 95 2.77 -14.41 -6.17
N PHE A 96 3.17 -15.01 -5.04
CA PHE A 96 3.87 -16.29 -5.05
C PHE A 96 3.00 -17.41 -5.65
N ILE A 97 1.71 -17.47 -5.29
CA ILE A 97 0.77 -18.44 -5.85
C ILE A 97 0.55 -18.21 -7.36
N ALA A 98 0.45 -16.95 -7.78
CA ALA A 98 0.32 -16.58 -9.20
C ALA A 98 1.54 -17.05 -10.00
N PHE A 99 2.75 -16.86 -9.47
CA PHE A 99 3.99 -17.32 -10.09
C PHE A 99 4.05 -18.84 -10.24
N ILE A 100 3.70 -19.59 -9.19
CA ILE A 100 3.63 -21.07 -9.24
C ILE A 100 2.59 -21.53 -10.27
N THR A 101 1.44 -20.86 -10.33
CA THR A 101 0.37 -21.16 -11.29
C THR A 101 0.86 -20.95 -12.72
N TYR A 102 1.58 -19.85 -12.98
CA TYR A 102 2.19 -19.59 -14.28
C TYR A 102 3.15 -20.70 -14.67
N LEU A 103 4.12 -21.06 -13.81
CA LEU A 103 5.11 -22.09 -14.11
C LEU A 103 4.46 -23.47 -14.36
N THR A 104 3.48 -23.84 -13.55
CA THR A 104 2.76 -25.10 -13.70
C THR A 104 1.97 -25.14 -15.01
N SER A 105 1.26 -24.05 -15.32
CA SER A 105 0.52 -23.92 -16.57
C SER A 105 1.45 -24.00 -17.77
N GLN A 106 2.53 -23.22 -17.75
CA GLN A 106 3.50 -23.16 -18.84
C GLN A 106 4.17 -24.52 -19.08
N THR A 107 4.51 -25.24 -18.01
CA THR A 107 5.09 -26.58 -18.09
C THR A 107 4.09 -27.58 -18.66
N THR A 108 2.83 -27.52 -18.21
CA THR A 108 1.77 -28.41 -18.70
C THR A 108 1.51 -28.18 -20.19
N LEU A 109 1.33 -26.92 -20.60
CA LEU A 109 1.13 -26.57 -22.01
C LEU A 109 2.33 -27.00 -22.86
N SER A 110 3.54 -26.84 -22.35
CA SER A 110 4.77 -27.26 -23.01
C SER A 110 4.87 -28.78 -23.21
N ILE A 111 4.39 -29.57 -22.26
CA ILE A 111 4.40 -31.04 -22.38
C ILE A 111 3.30 -31.52 -23.34
N PHE A 112 2.11 -30.92 -23.28
CA PHE A 112 0.93 -31.44 -23.98
C PHE A 112 0.69 -30.82 -25.37
N LEU A 113 1.09 -29.57 -25.60
CA LEU A 113 0.76 -28.82 -26.82
C LEU A 113 1.98 -28.52 -27.70
N THR A 114 3.15 -29.04 -27.34
CA THR A 114 4.35 -28.85 -28.15
C THR A 114 5.16 -30.13 -28.30
N GLU A 115 5.74 -30.27 -29.48
CA GLU A 115 6.51 -31.44 -29.88
C GLU A 115 7.90 -31.49 -29.23
N SER A 116 8.29 -30.47 -28.45
CA SER A 116 9.59 -30.39 -27.79
C SER A 116 9.90 -31.57 -26.87
N PHE A 117 8.87 -32.25 -26.37
CA PHE A 117 8.99 -33.46 -25.54
C PHE A 117 8.52 -34.74 -26.24
N HIS A 118 8.18 -34.67 -27.53
CA HIS A 118 7.72 -35.82 -28.29
C HIS A 118 8.93 -36.53 -28.94
N SER A 119 9.18 -37.79 -28.53
CA SER A 119 10.40 -38.51 -28.91
C SER A 119 10.54 -38.74 -30.43
N THR A 120 9.42 -38.73 -31.15
CA THR A 120 9.35 -39.01 -32.59
C THR A 120 9.87 -37.87 -33.48
N HIS A 121 9.91 -36.62 -32.97
CA HIS A 121 10.30 -35.43 -33.73
C HIS A 121 11.41 -34.60 -33.07
N SER A 122 12.17 -35.20 -32.14
CA SER A 122 13.31 -34.50 -31.51
C SER A 122 14.42 -34.22 -32.53
N LYS A 123 14.32 -33.09 -33.25
CA LYS A 123 15.46 -32.54 -33.98
C LYS A 123 16.49 -32.17 -32.93
N ASN A 124 17.63 -32.83 -32.97
CA ASN A 124 18.76 -32.69 -32.04
C ASN A 124 19.34 -31.24 -31.94
N SER A 125 18.78 -30.27 -32.67
CA SER A 125 19.21 -28.87 -32.73
C SER A 125 18.26 -27.87 -32.05
N PHE A 126 17.10 -28.31 -31.52
CA PHE A 126 16.17 -27.39 -30.87
C PHE A 126 16.62 -27.02 -29.45
N ASN A 127 16.87 -25.72 -29.22
CA ASN A 127 17.23 -25.20 -27.89
C ASN A 127 15.97 -24.75 -27.14
N TYR A 128 15.46 -25.62 -26.28
CA TYR A 128 14.27 -25.42 -25.47
C TYR A 128 14.48 -24.41 -24.34
N ASN A 129 13.52 -23.51 -24.16
CA ASN A 129 13.42 -22.66 -22.98
C ASN A 129 11.95 -22.54 -22.53
N LEU A 130 11.67 -22.98 -21.30
CA LEU A 130 10.32 -22.96 -20.72
C LEU A 130 9.68 -21.57 -20.71
N LEU A 131 10.47 -20.50 -20.60
CA LEU A 131 9.94 -19.14 -20.45
C LEU A 131 9.57 -18.48 -21.78
N TYR A 132 10.28 -18.80 -22.87
CA TYR A 132 10.11 -18.05 -24.13
C TYR A 132 10.27 -18.87 -25.41
N ARG A 133 10.71 -20.13 -25.34
CA ARG A 133 11.02 -20.94 -26.53
C ARG A 133 10.66 -22.42 -26.30
N ILE A 134 9.37 -22.68 -26.31
CA ILE A 134 8.78 -24.00 -26.09
C ILE A 134 8.61 -24.76 -27.42
N ALA A 135 8.21 -24.06 -28.49
CA ALA A 135 8.15 -24.55 -29.85
C ALA A 135 9.15 -23.84 -30.78
N GLU A 136 9.44 -24.48 -31.92
CA GLU A 136 10.20 -23.86 -33.02
C GLU A 136 9.53 -22.56 -33.49
N ASN A 137 8.19 -22.53 -33.49
CA ASN A 137 7.44 -21.39 -33.96
C ASN A 137 7.26 -20.32 -32.88
N GLN A 138 7.73 -19.10 -33.17
CA GLN A 138 7.69 -17.97 -32.25
C GLN A 138 6.26 -17.53 -31.92
N TRP A 139 5.34 -17.50 -32.88
CA TRP A 139 3.96 -17.08 -32.59
C TRP A 139 3.26 -18.05 -31.63
N TRP A 140 3.57 -19.35 -31.72
CA TRP A 140 3.04 -20.35 -30.81
C TRP A 140 3.55 -20.17 -29.39
N ASN A 141 4.83 -19.82 -29.22
CA ASN A 141 5.40 -19.47 -27.91
C ASN A 141 4.64 -18.31 -27.26
N TYR A 142 4.36 -17.24 -28.02
CA TYR A 142 3.59 -16.10 -27.51
C TYR A 142 2.18 -16.51 -27.07
N VAL A 143 1.50 -17.36 -27.86
CA VAL A 143 0.16 -17.85 -27.50
C VAL A 143 0.18 -18.62 -26.18
N LEU A 144 1.12 -19.55 -26.00
CA LEU A 144 1.21 -20.35 -24.78
C LEU A 144 1.51 -19.48 -23.55
N ILE A 145 2.48 -18.56 -23.66
CA ILE A 145 2.82 -17.60 -22.60
C ILE A 145 1.60 -16.76 -22.22
N MET A 146 0.85 -16.27 -23.20
CA MET A 146 -0.34 -15.45 -22.96
C MET A 146 -1.44 -16.23 -22.25
N ILE A 147 -1.65 -17.50 -22.61
CA ILE A 147 -2.62 -18.38 -21.93
C ILE A 147 -2.20 -18.59 -20.47
N SER A 148 -0.95 -18.96 -20.22
CA SER A 148 -0.43 -19.19 -18.86
C SER A 148 -0.44 -17.91 -18.01
N PHE A 149 -0.11 -16.77 -18.61
CA PHE A 149 -0.18 -15.48 -17.93
C PHE A 149 -1.62 -15.11 -17.57
N THR A 150 -2.56 -15.27 -18.51
CA THR A 150 -3.98 -14.98 -18.27
C THR A 150 -4.53 -15.87 -17.15
N LEU A 151 -4.20 -17.17 -17.14
CA LEU A 151 -4.62 -18.09 -16.08
C LEU A 151 -4.06 -17.69 -14.71
N SER A 152 -2.79 -17.31 -14.66
CA SER A 152 -2.14 -16.81 -13.44
C SER A 152 -2.84 -15.56 -12.87
N VAL A 153 -3.15 -14.59 -13.74
CA VAL A 153 -3.89 -13.37 -13.35
C VAL A 153 -5.29 -13.71 -12.85
N LEU A 154 -6.01 -14.61 -13.51
CA LEU A 154 -7.35 -15.03 -13.08
C LEU A 154 -7.34 -15.70 -11.70
N VAL A 155 -6.36 -16.57 -11.43
CA VAL A 155 -6.19 -17.20 -10.11
C VAL A 155 -5.88 -16.15 -9.04
N PHE A 156 -4.99 -15.21 -9.33
CA PHE A 156 -4.68 -14.10 -8.42
C PHE A 156 -5.93 -13.27 -8.08
N ILE A 157 -6.68 -12.83 -9.09
CA ILE A 157 -7.91 -12.06 -8.90
C ILE A 157 -8.93 -12.86 -8.08
N SER A 158 -9.08 -14.16 -8.38
CA SER A 158 -10.00 -15.04 -7.66
C SER A 158 -9.64 -15.18 -6.19
N LEU A 159 -8.35 -15.29 -5.85
CA LEU A 159 -7.87 -15.33 -4.47
C LEU A 159 -8.14 -14.02 -3.72
N VAL A 160 -7.89 -12.88 -4.39
CA VAL A 160 -8.18 -11.56 -3.83
C VAL A 160 -9.68 -11.40 -3.55
N ILE A 161 -10.54 -11.78 -4.49
CA ILE A 161 -12.00 -11.72 -4.33
C ILE A 161 -12.47 -12.65 -3.22
N TYR A 162 -12.01 -13.91 -3.21
CA TYR A 162 -12.38 -14.91 -2.20
C TYR A 162 -12.04 -14.42 -0.79
N LYS A 163 -10.83 -13.90 -0.59
CA LYS A 163 -10.42 -13.37 0.72
C LYS A 163 -11.17 -12.10 1.11
N LYS A 164 -11.41 -11.16 0.18
CA LYS A 164 -12.25 -9.98 0.45
C LYS A 164 -13.65 -10.39 0.93
N ARG A 165 -14.28 -11.38 0.27
CA ARG A 165 -15.58 -11.91 0.68
C ARG A 165 -15.54 -12.61 2.04
N LYS A 166 -14.45 -13.32 2.35
CA LYS A 166 -14.26 -13.98 3.66
C LYS A 166 -14.09 -12.97 4.79
N LEU A 167 -13.34 -11.89 4.58
CA LEU A 167 -13.16 -10.80 5.55
C LEU A 167 -14.43 -9.99 5.76
N SER A 168 -15.28 -9.82 4.75
CA SER A 168 -16.56 -9.11 4.86
C SER A 168 -17.67 -9.90 5.58
N LYS A 169 -17.48 -11.19 5.83
CA LYS A 169 -18.45 -12.06 6.52
C LYS A 169 -18.10 -12.32 7.99
N VAL A 170 -16.96 -11.79 8.46
CA VAL A 170 -16.50 -11.83 9.85
C VAL A 170 -16.75 -10.47 10.47
#